data_AF-A0AAE9SPZ7-F1
#
_entry.id   AF-A0AAE9SPZ7-F1
#
_cell.length_a   1.000
_cell.length_b   1.000
_cell.length_c   1.000
_cell.angle_alpha   90.00
_cell.angle_beta   90.00
_cell.angle_gamma   90.00
#
_symmetry.space_group_name_H-M   'P 1'
#
loop_
_entity.id
_entity.type
_entity.pdbx_description
1 polymer ?
#
loop_
_entity_poly.entity_id
_entity_poly.type
_entity_poly.pdbx_seq_one_letter_code
_entity_poly.pdbx_strand_id
1 'polypeptide(L)'
;MGLATNIETWPMPAAIGMATEGIKAKYNDGSGCGGGFGAADYQIASRIDGAKVLLSIDRMQKKAAHLADWSLYAYASPLWNSKGNKKRLVESVLNDWVVLSSEQGMIVHKRTCLKIEALISTIAGNIALEQLTGAQTHFDHDGVQYTPSVSRQFLIKALVEVDCKHKNIESDGFRKKRTRYYQNHWSVWEKHIEVIRTLLINYDKSARKLFKKELENKNGAI
;
A
#
# COMPACT_ATOMS: atom_id res chain seq x y z
N MET A 1 -15.01 33.40 -11.19
CA MET A 1 -15.27 32.36 -10.18
C MET A 1 -14.03 31.48 -10.08
N GLY A 2 -13.11 31.83 -9.16
CA GLY A 2 -11.88 31.05 -8.95
C GLY A 2 -12.23 29.77 -8.19
N LEU A 3 -12.10 28.63 -8.85
CA LEU A 3 -12.35 27.32 -8.24
C LEU A 3 -11.20 26.99 -7.28
N ALA A 4 -11.40 27.30 -6.00
CA ALA A 4 -10.72 26.60 -4.93
C ALA A 4 -11.13 25.12 -5.03
N THR A 5 -10.23 24.25 -5.47
CA THR A 5 -10.44 22.81 -5.42
C THR A 5 -10.55 22.43 -3.95
N ASN A 6 -11.76 22.14 -3.48
CA ASN A 6 -12.03 21.83 -2.09
C ASN A 6 -11.51 20.42 -1.73
N ILE A 7 -10.17 20.24 -1.71
CA ILE A 7 -9.48 18.97 -1.40
C ILE A 7 -9.88 18.45 -0.02
N GLU A 8 -10.42 19.30 0.85
CA GLU A 8 -10.93 18.96 2.17
C GLU A 8 -12.14 18.01 2.11
N THR A 9 -12.88 18.06 1.01
CA THR A 9 -14.00 17.15 0.75
C THR A 9 -13.58 15.87 0.03
N TRP A 10 -12.33 15.79 -0.43
CA TRP A 10 -11.90 14.66 -1.23
C TRP A 10 -11.58 13.46 -0.36
N PRO A 11 -11.95 12.25 -0.81
CA PRO A 11 -11.52 11.04 -0.13
C PRO A 11 -9.99 10.95 -0.20
N MET A 12 -9.37 10.52 0.91
CA MET A 12 -7.92 10.42 1.06
C MET A 12 -7.20 9.82 -0.17
N PRO A 13 -7.67 8.72 -0.81
CA PRO A 13 -7.06 8.20 -2.03
C PRO A 13 -6.92 9.23 -3.15
N ALA A 14 -7.99 9.98 -3.44
CA ALA A 14 -8.02 10.99 -4.50
C ALA A 14 -7.15 12.20 -4.14
N ALA A 15 -7.18 12.63 -2.86
CA ALA A 15 -6.35 13.73 -2.37
C ALA A 15 -4.85 13.43 -2.51
N ILE A 16 -4.41 12.23 -2.13
CA ILE A 16 -3.00 11.81 -2.21
C ILE A 16 -2.57 11.59 -3.66
N GLY A 17 -3.40 10.94 -4.48
CA GLY A 17 -3.11 10.72 -5.90
C GLY A 17 -2.87 12.04 -6.62
N MET A 18 -3.79 12.99 -6.50
CA MET A 18 -3.69 14.30 -7.15
C MET A 18 -2.54 15.16 -6.60
N ALA A 19 -2.29 15.12 -5.29
CA ALA A 19 -1.17 15.84 -4.67
C ALA A 19 0.20 15.33 -5.19
N THR A 20 0.32 14.04 -5.47
CA THR A 20 1.57 13.42 -5.93
C THR A 20 1.70 13.38 -7.46
N GLU A 21 0.62 13.55 -8.22
CA GLU A 21 0.66 13.79 -9.67
C GLU A 21 1.13 15.21 -10.01
N GLY A 22 0.63 16.22 -9.28
CA GLY A 22 0.94 17.64 -9.52
C GLY A 22 2.44 18.01 -9.42
N ILE A 23 3.25 17.18 -8.75
CA ILE A 23 4.70 17.40 -8.61
C ILE A 23 5.49 16.89 -9.82
N LYS A 24 4.96 15.94 -10.61
CA LYS A 24 5.62 15.44 -11.82
C LYS A 24 5.67 16.46 -12.96
N ALA A 25 4.71 17.38 -13.02
CA ALA A 25 4.50 18.28 -14.16
C ALA A 25 5.60 19.36 -14.38
N LYS A 26 6.72 19.37 -13.63
CA LYS A 26 7.81 20.33 -13.87
C LYS A 26 9.24 19.80 -13.82
N TYR A 27 9.49 18.58 -13.37
CA TYR A 27 10.87 18.09 -13.32
C TYR A 27 11.34 17.44 -14.62
N ASN A 28 10.51 17.30 -15.66
CA ASN A 28 10.94 16.61 -16.88
C ASN A 28 10.47 17.14 -18.23
N ASP A 29 9.64 18.18 -18.33
CA ASP A 29 9.32 18.76 -19.63
C ASP A 29 9.41 20.28 -19.55
N GLY A 30 10.41 20.83 -20.23
CA GLY A 30 10.57 22.27 -20.47
C GLY A 30 9.48 22.88 -21.35
N SER A 31 8.27 22.34 -21.36
CA SER A 31 7.10 22.85 -22.08
C SER A 31 6.29 23.78 -21.20
N GLY A 32 6.91 24.90 -20.82
CA GLY A 32 6.17 26.10 -20.42
C GLY A 32 5.46 26.69 -21.63
N CYS A 33 4.37 26.07 -22.08
CA CYS A 33 3.56 26.58 -23.19
C CYS A 33 2.10 26.77 -22.78
N GLY A 34 1.73 28.05 -22.68
CA GLY A 34 0.42 28.56 -23.11
C GLY A 34 -0.76 28.37 -22.17
N GLY A 35 -1.08 29.40 -21.38
CA GLY A 35 -2.38 29.56 -20.75
C GLY A 35 -2.41 30.80 -19.86
N GLY A 36 -3.35 31.72 -20.11
CA GLY A 36 -3.45 33.01 -19.41
C GLY A 36 -3.63 32.92 -17.89
N PHE A 37 -3.66 34.07 -17.19
CA PHE A 37 -3.67 34.20 -15.73
C PHE A 37 -4.52 33.17 -14.95
N GLY A 38 -5.72 32.80 -15.44
CA GLY A 38 -6.57 31.78 -14.79
C GLY A 38 -6.01 30.36 -14.80
N ALA A 39 -5.19 29.98 -15.79
CA ALA A 39 -4.50 28.69 -15.82
C ALA A 39 -3.32 28.65 -14.83
N ALA A 40 -2.66 29.80 -14.62
CA ALA A 40 -1.62 29.95 -13.61
C ALA A 40 -2.21 29.88 -12.19
N ASP A 41 -3.34 30.54 -11.95
CA ASP A 41 -4.03 30.48 -10.64
C ASP A 41 -4.50 29.06 -10.31
N TYR A 42 -5.01 28.32 -11.29
CA TYR A 42 -5.37 26.90 -11.13
C TYR A 42 -4.15 26.03 -10.77
N GLN A 43 -3.01 26.25 -11.43
CA GLN A 43 -1.77 25.53 -11.11
C GLN A 43 -1.22 25.90 -9.73
N ILE A 44 -1.36 27.16 -9.29
CA ILE A 44 -0.92 27.60 -7.97
C ILE A 44 -1.83 27.03 -6.88
N ALA A 45 -3.15 27.11 -7.05
CA ALA A 45 -4.12 26.56 -6.09
C ALA A 45 -3.97 25.04 -5.92
N SER A 46 -3.89 24.29 -7.02
CA SER A 46 -3.67 22.84 -6.98
C SER A 46 -2.35 22.44 -6.31
N ARG A 47 -1.29 23.24 -6.47
CA ARG A 47 -0.01 23.04 -5.76
C ARG A 47 -0.11 23.35 -4.27
N ILE A 48 -0.81 24.40 -3.90
CA ILE A 48 -1.02 24.77 -2.49
C ILE A 48 -1.83 23.67 -1.79
N ASP A 49 -2.91 23.19 -2.40
CA ASP A 49 -3.72 22.14 -1.81
C ASP A 49 -2.99 20.78 -1.81
N GLY A 50 -2.21 20.47 -2.86
CA GLY A 50 -1.30 19.32 -2.85
C GLY A 50 -0.26 19.39 -1.74
N ALA A 51 0.31 20.57 -1.47
CA ALA A 51 1.25 20.78 -0.37
C ALA A 51 0.58 20.58 1.01
N LYS A 52 -0.68 20.99 1.18
CA LYS A 52 -1.44 20.73 2.42
C LYS A 52 -1.63 19.23 2.66
N VAL A 53 -1.93 18.46 1.62
CA VAL A 53 -2.08 17.00 1.69
C VAL A 53 -0.77 16.33 2.09
N LEU A 54 0.34 16.68 1.42
CA LEU A 54 1.65 16.11 1.73
C LEU A 54 2.13 16.48 3.12
N LEU A 55 1.90 17.72 3.54
CA LEU A 55 2.23 18.17 4.89
C LEU A 55 1.39 17.45 5.96
N SER A 56 0.16 17.09 5.65
CA SER A 56 -0.68 16.24 6.52
C SER A 56 -0.10 14.82 6.63
N ILE A 57 0.40 14.25 5.53
CA ILE A 57 1.13 12.98 5.54
C ILE A 57 2.41 13.08 6.37
N ASP A 58 3.20 14.16 6.26
CA ASP A 58 4.41 14.35 7.07
C ASP A 58 4.09 14.40 8.57
N ARG A 59 2.96 15.01 8.96
CA ARG A 59 2.49 14.99 10.35
C ARG A 59 2.03 13.60 10.78
N MET A 60 1.30 12.89 9.92
CA MET A 60 0.96 11.49 10.17
C MET A 60 2.22 10.67 10.39
N GLN A 61 3.27 10.88 9.58
CA GLN A 61 4.53 10.15 9.69
C GLN A 61 5.20 10.38 11.05
N LYS A 62 5.13 11.60 11.60
CA LYS A 62 5.65 11.91 12.95
C LYS A 62 4.88 11.20 14.08
N LYS A 63 3.60 10.88 13.88
CA LYS A 63 2.76 10.20 14.88
C LYS A 63 2.74 8.68 14.70
N ALA A 64 2.67 8.23 13.46
CA ALA A 64 2.52 6.84 13.06
C ALA A 64 3.15 6.66 11.66
N ALA A 65 4.46 6.40 11.63
CA ALA A 65 5.22 6.26 10.39
C ALA A 65 4.67 5.17 9.45
N HIS A 66 4.28 4.02 9.99
CA HIS A 66 3.74 2.89 9.22
C HIS A 66 2.44 3.23 8.47
N LEU A 67 1.59 4.09 9.04
CA LEU A 67 0.36 4.55 8.38
C LEU A 67 0.65 5.52 7.24
N ALA A 68 1.60 6.43 7.42
CA ALA A 68 2.03 7.33 6.37
C ALA A 68 2.71 6.56 5.22
N ASP A 69 3.56 5.59 5.55
CA ASP A 69 4.22 4.72 4.59
C ASP A 69 3.20 3.89 3.78
N TRP A 70 2.16 3.33 4.43
CA TRP A 70 1.02 2.69 3.75
C TRP A 70 0.27 3.65 2.82
N SER A 71 -0.04 4.85 3.31
CA SER A 71 -0.79 5.87 2.56
C SER A 71 -0.09 6.23 1.25
N LEU A 72 1.22 6.46 1.33
CA LEU A 72 2.06 6.74 0.16
C LEU A 72 2.22 5.49 -0.71
N TYR A 73 2.34 4.29 -0.12
CA TYR A 73 2.45 3.06 -0.87
C TYR A 73 1.20 2.78 -1.72
N ALA A 74 0.01 2.94 -1.14
CA ALA A 74 -1.26 2.60 -1.77
C ALA A 74 -1.79 3.67 -2.72
N TYR A 75 -1.59 4.95 -2.41
CA TYR A 75 -2.31 6.06 -3.08
C TYR A 75 -1.42 7.06 -3.81
N ALA A 76 -0.11 7.04 -3.61
CA ALA A 76 0.76 7.96 -4.34
C ALA A 76 0.85 7.57 -5.83
N SER A 77 1.05 8.58 -6.67
CA SER A 77 1.16 8.39 -8.11
C SER A 77 2.31 7.41 -8.46
N PRO A 78 2.17 6.62 -9.54
CA PRO A 78 3.22 5.67 -9.94
C PRO A 78 4.58 6.38 -10.05
N LEU A 79 5.67 5.80 -9.54
CA LEU A 79 7.01 6.43 -9.47
C LEU A 79 7.25 7.43 -8.31
N TRP A 80 6.23 7.87 -7.55
CA TRP A 80 6.44 8.65 -6.32
C TRP A 80 7.06 7.81 -5.20
N ASN A 81 6.70 6.53 -5.16
CA ASN A 81 7.22 5.61 -4.16
C ASN A 81 8.70 5.31 -4.36
N SER A 82 9.54 5.95 -3.55
CA SER A 82 10.96 5.59 -3.43
C SER A 82 11.12 4.16 -2.93
N LYS A 83 12.23 3.50 -3.32
CA LYS A 83 12.58 2.16 -2.80
C LYS A 83 12.62 2.13 -1.26
N GLY A 84 12.93 3.27 -0.62
CA GLY A 84 12.96 3.43 0.82
C GLY A 84 11.58 3.28 1.49
N ASN A 85 10.54 3.93 0.96
CA ASN A 85 9.20 3.84 1.54
C ASN A 85 8.68 2.39 1.54
N LYS A 86 8.84 1.70 0.40
CA LYS A 86 8.44 0.29 0.26
C LYS A 86 9.11 -0.60 1.30
N LYS A 87 10.41 -0.39 1.52
CA LYS A 87 11.19 -1.17 2.50
C LYS A 87 10.69 -0.94 3.92
N ARG A 88 10.50 0.33 4.32
CA ARG A 88 10.01 0.67 5.67
C ARG A 88 8.61 0.13 5.94
N LEU A 89 7.71 0.18 4.96
CA LEU A 89 6.38 -0.41 5.08
C LEU A 89 6.48 -1.92 5.30
N VAL A 90 7.25 -2.62 4.46
CA VAL A 90 7.42 -4.08 4.58
C VAL A 90 8.04 -4.45 5.93
N GLU A 91 9.05 -3.71 6.39
CA GLU A 91 9.66 -3.89 7.71
C GLU A 91 8.64 -3.67 8.85
N SER A 92 7.80 -2.62 8.75
CA SER A 92 6.78 -2.32 9.76
C SER A 92 5.71 -3.42 9.84
N VAL A 93 5.17 -3.85 8.69
CA VAL A 93 4.17 -4.91 8.64
C VAL A 93 4.75 -6.25 9.10
N LEU A 94 6.02 -6.52 8.78
CA LEU A 94 6.71 -7.72 9.26
C LEU A 94 6.85 -7.70 10.78
N ASN A 95 7.25 -6.57 11.38
CA ASN A 95 7.37 -6.43 12.82
C ASN A 95 6.04 -6.65 13.53
N ASP A 96 4.95 -6.03 13.05
CA ASP A 96 3.62 -6.21 13.63
C ASP A 96 3.13 -7.65 13.47
N TRP A 97 3.41 -8.29 12.33
CA TRP A 97 3.10 -9.71 12.12
C TRP A 97 3.88 -10.60 13.09
N VAL A 98 5.15 -10.30 13.37
CA VAL A 98 5.95 -11.05 14.36
C VAL A 98 5.36 -10.89 15.76
N VAL A 99 4.98 -9.68 16.16
CA VAL A 99 4.35 -9.42 17.47
C VAL A 99 3.06 -10.21 17.61
N LEU A 100 2.14 -10.11 16.64
CA LEU A 100 0.88 -10.87 16.65
C LEU A 100 1.11 -12.38 16.66
N SER A 101 2.12 -12.86 15.91
CA SER A 101 2.49 -14.27 15.89
C SER A 101 3.04 -14.73 17.25
N SER A 102 3.81 -13.89 17.94
CA SER A 102 4.34 -14.19 19.27
C SER A 102 3.26 -14.18 20.35
N GLU A 103 2.25 -13.30 20.25
CA GLU A 103 1.10 -13.26 21.15
C GLU A 103 0.25 -14.54 21.05
N GLN A 104 0.24 -15.17 19.86
CA GLN A 104 -0.39 -16.46 19.62
C GLN A 104 0.49 -17.66 20.04
N GLY A 105 1.65 -17.41 20.67
CA GLY A 105 2.58 -18.44 21.13
C GLY A 105 3.38 -19.12 20.02
N MET A 106 3.45 -18.55 18.81
CA MET A 106 4.20 -19.14 17.70
C MET A 106 5.68 -18.77 17.75
N ILE A 107 6.56 -19.76 17.65
CA ILE A 107 8.00 -19.55 17.50
C ILE A 107 8.32 -19.17 16.06
N VAL A 108 8.61 -17.88 15.86
CA VAL A 108 8.95 -17.35 14.54
C VAL A 108 10.42 -17.63 14.21
N HIS A 109 10.64 -18.45 13.17
CA HIS A 109 11.98 -18.73 12.67
C HIS A 109 12.39 -17.71 11.60
N LYS A 110 13.69 -17.37 11.53
CA LYS A 110 14.24 -16.43 10.52
C LYS A 110 13.85 -16.80 9.08
N ARG A 111 13.85 -18.09 8.75
CA ARG A 111 13.42 -18.61 7.43
C ARG A 111 11.95 -18.31 7.11
N THR A 112 11.10 -18.24 8.12
CA THR A 112 9.68 -17.92 7.98
C THR A 112 9.53 -16.42 7.75
N CYS A 113 10.28 -15.56 8.45
CA CYS A 113 10.27 -14.12 8.23
C CYS A 113 10.58 -13.75 6.76
N LEU A 114 11.60 -14.37 6.15
CA LEU A 114 11.94 -14.12 4.74
C LEU A 114 10.79 -14.44 3.77
N LYS A 115 10.02 -15.49 4.09
CA LYS A 115 8.86 -15.90 3.29
C LYS A 115 7.70 -14.94 3.48
N ILE A 116 7.49 -14.51 4.72
CA ILE A 116 6.46 -13.53 5.07
C ILE A 116 6.77 -12.18 4.44
N GLU A 117 8.02 -11.73 4.41
CA GLU A 117 8.44 -10.50 3.73
C GLU A 117 8.04 -10.48 2.24
N ALA A 118 8.26 -11.60 1.54
CA ALA A 118 7.85 -11.76 0.15
C ALA A 118 6.32 -11.78 -0.02
N LEU A 119 5.60 -12.41 0.90
CA LEU A 119 4.15 -12.42 0.93
C LEU A 119 3.58 -11.02 1.20
N ILE A 120 4.13 -10.27 2.16
CA ILE A 120 3.73 -8.89 2.47
C ILE A 120 3.86 -8.02 1.24
N SER A 121 4.99 -8.08 0.54
CA SER A 121 5.22 -7.28 -0.68
C SER A 121 4.16 -7.57 -1.76
N THR A 122 3.78 -8.84 -1.90
CA THR A 122 2.78 -9.29 -2.87
C THR A 122 1.36 -8.86 -2.46
N ILE A 123 1.00 -9.07 -1.20
CA ILE A 123 -0.33 -8.78 -0.66
C ILE A 123 -0.56 -7.26 -0.60
N ALA A 124 0.43 -6.49 -0.12
CA ALA A 124 0.35 -5.03 -0.06
C ALA A 124 0.18 -4.42 -1.45
N GLY A 125 0.95 -4.89 -2.44
CA GLY A 125 0.83 -4.44 -3.82
C GLY A 125 -0.56 -4.71 -4.40
N ASN A 126 -1.13 -5.88 -4.09
CA ASN A 126 -2.46 -6.22 -4.55
C ASN A 126 -3.58 -5.43 -3.87
N ILE A 127 -3.51 -5.27 -2.54
CA ILE A 127 -4.50 -4.45 -1.81
C ILE A 127 -4.45 -3.01 -2.33
N ALA A 128 -3.25 -2.45 -2.58
CA ALA A 128 -3.11 -1.13 -3.19
C ALA A 128 -3.79 -1.04 -4.56
N LEU A 129 -3.64 -2.07 -5.41
CA LEU A 129 -4.34 -2.13 -6.71
C LEU A 129 -5.86 -2.21 -6.54
N GLU A 130 -6.37 -3.05 -5.65
CA GLU A 130 -7.81 -3.16 -5.36
C GLU A 130 -8.40 -1.84 -4.84
N GLN A 131 -7.62 -1.06 -4.09
CA GLN A 131 -8.05 0.27 -3.66
C GLN A 131 -8.16 1.28 -4.82
N LEU A 132 -7.46 1.05 -5.93
CA LEU A 132 -7.53 1.89 -7.13
C LEU A 132 -8.60 1.40 -8.12
N THR A 133 -8.71 0.09 -8.34
CA THR A 133 -9.58 -0.51 -9.37
C THR A 133 -10.92 -1.00 -8.83
N GLY A 134 -11.11 -1.01 -7.52
CA GLY A 134 -12.23 -1.68 -6.85
C GLY A 134 -11.90 -3.14 -6.52
N ALA A 135 -12.52 -3.63 -5.43
CA ALA A 135 -12.38 -5.01 -4.99
C ALA A 135 -13.12 -5.96 -5.94
N GLN A 136 -12.51 -7.11 -6.23
CA GLN A 136 -13.16 -8.15 -7.00
C GLN A 136 -14.14 -8.92 -6.11
N THR A 137 -15.40 -8.91 -6.47
CA THR A 137 -16.44 -9.67 -5.78
C THR A 137 -17.17 -10.56 -6.76
N HIS A 138 -17.53 -11.76 -6.32
CA HIS A 138 -18.43 -12.64 -7.05
C HIS A 138 -19.74 -12.79 -6.26
N PHE A 139 -20.83 -12.93 -6.99
CA PHE A 139 -22.11 -13.31 -6.40
C PHE A 139 -22.19 -14.82 -6.37
N ASP A 140 -22.31 -15.38 -5.18
CA ASP A 140 -22.67 -16.79 -4.97
C ASP A 140 -24.06 -16.89 -4.33
N HIS A 141 -24.59 -18.10 -4.17
CA HIS A 141 -25.91 -18.34 -3.56
C HIS A 141 -26.05 -17.77 -2.13
N ASP A 142 -24.93 -17.61 -1.41
CA ASP A 142 -24.88 -17.01 -0.07
C ASP A 142 -24.63 -15.48 -0.07
N GLY A 143 -24.58 -14.84 -1.24
CA GLY A 143 -24.43 -13.40 -1.41
C GLY A 143 -23.11 -12.96 -2.05
N VAL A 144 -22.75 -11.69 -1.83
CA VAL A 144 -21.52 -11.09 -2.38
C VAL A 144 -20.31 -11.58 -1.59
N GLN A 145 -19.48 -12.39 -2.24
CA GLN A 145 -18.24 -12.89 -1.66
C GLN A 145 -17.02 -12.15 -2.24
N TYR A 146 -16.09 -11.78 -1.37
CA TYR A 146 -14.82 -11.18 -1.77
C TYR A 146 -13.89 -12.24 -2.36
N THR A 147 -13.35 -11.94 -3.54
CA THR A 147 -12.34 -12.74 -4.22
C THR A 147 -11.02 -11.98 -4.19
N PRO A 148 -10.01 -12.46 -3.44
CA PRO A 148 -8.70 -11.83 -3.46
C PRO A 148 -8.12 -11.88 -4.88
N SER A 149 -7.68 -10.74 -5.39
CA SER A 149 -7.18 -10.66 -6.77
C SER A 149 -5.87 -11.43 -6.96
N VAL A 150 -5.10 -11.67 -5.88
CA VAL A 150 -3.95 -12.59 -5.91
C VAL A 150 -4.40 -14.04 -5.80
N SER A 151 -4.17 -14.79 -6.86
CA SER A 151 -4.40 -16.23 -6.85
C SER A 151 -3.46 -16.97 -5.89
N ARG A 152 -3.95 -18.05 -5.29
CA ARG A 152 -3.14 -19.00 -4.51
C ARG A 152 -1.88 -19.44 -5.25
N GLN A 153 -1.97 -19.66 -6.56
CA GLN A 153 -0.84 -20.08 -7.38
C GLN A 153 0.28 -19.03 -7.42
N PHE A 154 -0.08 -17.74 -7.47
CA PHE A 154 0.88 -16.65 -7.47
C PHE A 154 1.62 -16.55 -6.12
N LEU A 155 0.90 -16.69 -5.00
CA LEU A 155 1.50 -16.70 -3.66
C LEU A 155 2.42 -17.91 -3.45
N ILE A 156 2.03 -19.09 -3.94
CA ILE A 156 2.89 -20.27 -3.94
C ILE A 156 4.16 -19.99 -4.75
N LYS A 157 4.05 -19.37 -5.93
CA LYS A 157 5.21 -19.02 -6.75
C LYS A 157 6.16 -18.07 -6.00
N ALA A 158 5.65 -17.06 -5.30
CA ALA A 158 6.46 -16.16 -4.48
C ALA A 158 7.22 -16.93 -3.37
N LEU A 159 6.57 -17.87 -2.69
CA LEU A 159 7.22 -18.71 -1.67
C LEU A 159 8.31 -19.63 -2.26
N VAL A 160 8.06 -20.20 -3.44
CA VAL A 160 9.03 -21.03 -4.16
C VAL A 160 10.25 -20.20 -4.59
N GLU A 161 10.05 -18.98 -5.06
CA GLU A 161 11.15 -18.07 -5.43
C GLU A 161 12.06 -17.75 -4.24
N VAL A 162 11.49 -17.56 -3.05
CA VAL A 162 12.28 -17.39 -1.81
C VAL A 162 13.09 -18.64 -1.51
N ASP A 163 12.52 -19.84 -1.63
CA ASP A 163 13.24 -21.09 -1.41
C ASP A 163 14.37 -21.31 -2.45
N CYS A 164 14.13 -20.98 -3.71
CA CYS A 164 15.13 -21.05 -4.79
C CYS A 164 16.32 -20.15 -4.49
N LYS A 165 16.06 -18.87 -4.13
CA LYS A 165 17.11 -17.91 -3.77
C LYS A 165 17.87 -18.35 -2.52
N HIS A 166 17.17 -18.78 -1.49
CA HIS A 166 17.81 -19.22 -0.23
C HIS A 166 18.68 -20.47 -0.43
N LYS A 167 18.26 -21.41 -1.28
CA LYS A 167 19.03 -22.64 -1.54
C LYS A 167 20.02 -22.50 -2.69
N ASN A 168 19.99 -21.39 -3.43
CA ASN A 168 20.73 -21.18 -4.67
C ASN A 168 20.52 -22.32 -5.69
N ILE A 169 19.26 -22.77 -5.83
CA ILE A 169 18.87 -23.85 -6.74
C ILE A 169 17.76 -23.34 -7.65
N GLU A 170 18.06 -23.20 -8.95
CA GLU A 170 17.10 -22.71 -9.95
C GLU A 170 16.47 -23.82 -10.81
N SER A 171 16.68 -25.09 -10.47
CA SER A 171 16.18 -26.21 -11.26
C SER A 171 14.65 -26.36 -11.24
N ASP A 172 14.07 -26.75 -12.38
CA ASP A 172 12.64 -27.02 -12.51
C ASP A 172 12.17 -28.14 -11.58
N GLY A 173 13.01 -29.16 -11.37
CA GLY A 173 12.72 -30.26 -10.44
C GLY A 173 12.54 -29.75 -9.01
N PHE A 174 13.41 -28.82 -8.57
CA PHE A 174 13.31 -28.20 -7.25
C PHE A 174 12.07 -27.33 -7.14
N ARG A 175 11.80 -26.48 -8.15
CA ARG A 175 10.59 -25.64 -8.21
C ARG A 175 9.32 -26.49 -8.09
N LYS A 176 9.18 -27.54 -8.90
CA LYS A 176 8.03 -28.47 -8.86
C LYS A 176 7.86 -29.13 -7.49
N LYS A 177 8.96 -29.58 -6.88
CA LYS A 177 8.94 -30.17 -5.52
C LYS A 177 8.44 -29.17 -4.47
N ARG A 178 8.92 -27.93 -4.52
CA ARG A 178 8.49 -26.86 -3.59
C ARG A 178 7.05 -26.43 -3.83
N THR A 179 6.61 -26.34 -5.08
CA THR A 179 5.20 -26.08 -5.41
C THR A 179 4.29 -27.11 -4.78
N ARG A 180 4.58 -28.41 -4.95
CA ARG A 180 3.79 -29.50 -4.32
C ARG A 180 3.79 -29.41 -2.80
N TYR A 181 4.94 -29.08 -2.20
CA TYR A 181 5.05 -28.89 -0.75
C TYR A 181 4.07 -27.81 -0.26
N TYR A 182 4.05 -26.62 -0.89
CA TYR A 182 3.15 -25.53 -0.49
C TYR A 182 1.69 -25.80 -0.82
N GLN A 183 1.40 -26.54 -1.90
CA GLN A 183 0.04 -27.00 -2.18
C GLN A 183 -0.50 -27.87 -1.04
N ASN A 184 0.30 -28.83 -0.55
CA ASN A 184 -0.11 -29.76 0.51
C ASN A 184 -0.20 -29.09 1.90
N HIS A 185 0.61 -28.06 2.17
CA HIS A 185 0.67 -27.37 3.46
C HIS A 185 0.05 -25.97 3.41
N TRP A 186 -0.86 -25.73 2.48
CA TRP A 186 -1.39 -24.39 2.21
C TRP A 186 -2.14 -23.78 3.40
N SER A 187 -2.90 -24.60 4.13
CA SER A 187 -3.70 -24.15 5.28
C SER A 187 -2.89 -23.44 6.36
N VAL A 188 -1.60 -23.76 6.51
CA VAL A 188 -0.70 -23.07 7.45
C VAL A 188 -0.35 -21.67 6.93
N TRP A 189 -0.03 -21.56 5.65
CA TRP A 189 0.35 -20.29 5.02
C TRP A 189 -0.83 -19.35 4.86
N GLU A 190 -2.02 -19.90 4.61
CA GLU A 190 -3.27 -19.17 4.51
C GLU A 190 -3.57 -18.37 5.78
N LYS A 191 -3.36 -18.96 6.97
CA LYS A 191 -3.49 -18.25 8.24
C LYS A 191 -2.57 -17.03 8.32
N HIS A 192 -1.31 -17.17 7.90
CA HIS A 192 -0.39 -16.03 7.88
C HIS A 192 -0.80 -14.95 6.87
N ILE A 193 -1.31 -15.37 5.70
CA ILE A 193 -1.80 -14.46 4.66
C ILE A 193 -3.00 -13.65 5.20
N GLU A 194 -3.94 -14.29 5.90
CA GLU A 194 -5.09 -13.61 6.50
C GLU A 194 -4.70 -12.60 7.58
N VAL A 195 -3.71 -12.94 8.41
CA VAL A 195 -3.17 -11.98 9.39
C VAL A 195 -2.57 -10.76 8.68
N ILE A 196 -1.78 -10.96 7.62
CA ILE A 196 -1.19 -9.86 6.84
C ILE A 196 -2.28 -9.00 6.19
N ARG A 197 -3.31 -9.62 5.59
CA ARG A 197 -4.46 -8.90 5.01
C ARG A 197 -5.16 -8.05 6.07
N THR A 198 -5.44 -8.63 7.23
CA THR A 198 -6.10 -7.95 8.34
C THR A 198 -5.27 -6.76 8.84
N LEU A 199 -3.95 -6.93 8.99
CA LEU A 199 -3.03 -5.84 9.35
C LEU A 199 -3.11 -4.69 8.35
N LEU A 200 -2.99 -4.97 7.05
CA LEU A 200 -3.00 -3.94 6.01
C LEU A 200 -4.36 -3.23 5.89
N ILE A 201 -5.46 -3.94 6.06
CA ILE A 201 -6.81 -3.34 6.10
C ILE A 201 -6.95 -2.43 7.34
N ASN A 202 -6.41 -2.84 8.49
CA ASN A 202 -6.43 -2.03 9.70
C ASN A 202 -5.53 -0.80 9.59
N TYR A 203 -4.38 -0.93 8.92
CA TYR A 203 -3.53 0.19 8.55
C TYR A 203 -4.31 1.18 7.68
N ASP A 204 -5.02 0.70 6.67
CA ASP A 204 -5.81 1.56 5.78
C ASP A 204 -6.89 2.34 6.52
N LYS A 205 -7.69 1.65 7.33
CA LYS A 205 -8.75 2.28 8.16
C LYS A 205 -8.17 3.32 9.11
N SER A 206 -7.06 3.00 9.77
CA SER A 206 -6.39 3.88 10.73
C SER A 206 -5.75 5.08 10.04
N ALA A 207 -5.14 4.87 8.87
CA ALA A 207 -4.54 5.91 8.07
C ALA A 207 -5.60 6.92 7.59
N ARG A 208 -6.75 6.45 7.09
CA ARG A 208 -7.89 7.33 6.72
C ARG A 208 -8.40 8.17 7.88
N LYS A 209 -8.57 7.55 9.05
CA LYS A 209 -9.02 8.25 10.26
C LYS A 209 -8.01 9.31 10.71
N LEU A 210 -6.72 8.96 10.73
CA LEU A 210 -5.66 9.87 11.14
C LEU A 210 -5.46 11.00 10.13
N PHE A 211 -5.50 10.70 8.82
CA PHE A 211 -5.42 11.69 7.76
C PHE A 211 -6.52 12.73 7.87
N LYS A 212 -7.78 12.29 8.02
CA LYS A 212 -8.92 13.18 8.21
C LYS A 212 -8.72 14.10 9.43
N LYS A 213 -8.27 13.54 10.55
CA LYS A 213 -7.97 14.31 11.77
C LYS A 213 -6.84 15.34 11.56
N GLU A 214 -5.76 14.97 10.88
CA GLU A 214 -4.65 15.91 10.59
C GLU A 214 -5.03 17.03 9.63
N LEU A 215 -5.94 16.75 8.70
CA LEU A 215 -6.49 17.71 7.75
C LEU A 215 -7.45 18.69 8.45
N GLU A 216 -8.34 18.19 9.32
CA GLU A 216 -9.30 19.01 10.09
C GLU A 216 -8.64 19.88 11.17
N ASN A 217 -7.60 19.39 11.85
CA ASN A 217 -6.93 20.09 12.97
C ASN A 217 -6.32 21.46 12.61
N LYS A 218 -6.25 21.82 11.32
CA LYS A 218 -5.83 23.16 10.88
C LYS A 218 -6.92 23.99 10.23
N ASN A 219 -8.10 23.44 9.97
CA ASN A 219 -9.24 24.23 9.48
C ASN A 219 -10.01 24.89 10.64
N GLY A 220 -9.78 24.43 11.88
CA GLY A 220 -10.27 25.10 13.10
C GLY A 220 -9.27 26.06 13.75
N ALA A 221 -8.08 26.25 13.18
CA ALA A 221 -7.11 27.24 13.64
C ALA A 221 -7.19 28.49 12.75
N ILE A 222 -8.28 29.24 12.93
CA ILE A 222 -8.39 30.65 12.51
C ILE A 222 -7.59 31.49 13.51
#